data_AF-A0A3R7UKS2-F1
#
_entry.id   AF-A0A3R7UKS2-F1
#
_cell.length_a   1.000
_cell.length_b   1.000
_cell.length_c   1.000
_cell.angle_alpha   90.00
_cell.angle_beta   90.00
_cell.angle_gamma   90.00
#
_symmetry.space_group_name_H-M   'P 1'
#
loop_
_entity.id
_entity.type
_entity.pdbx_description
1 polymer ?
#
loop_
_entity_poly.entity_id
_entity_poly.type
_entity_poly.pdbx_seq_one_letter_code
_entity_poly.pdbx_strand_id
1 'polypeptide(L)' 'MENIRTVSFDGVIVGGGGSGMRAALQLSQSGYKTAVITKVFPTRSHTVSAQGGITCAIASDDPSD' A
#
# COMPACT_ATOMS: atom_id res chain seq x y z
N MET A 1 -33.15 10.86 -4.25
CA MET A 1 -31.73 10.44 -4.19
C MET A 1 -31.62 9.46 -3.05
N GLU A 2 -31.19 8.23 -3.32
CA GLU A 2 -30.94 7.24 -2.27
C GLU A 2 -29.99 7.82 -1.21
N ASN A 3 -30.17 7.41 0.05
CA ASN A 3 -29.36 7.80 1.19
C ASN A 3 -27.96 7.19 1.06
N ILE A 4 -27.06 7.83 0.31
CA ILE A 4 -25.68 7.36 0.14
C ILE A 4 -24.92 7.59 1.45
N ARG A 5 -24.49 6.49 2.07
CA ARG A 5 -23.67 6.55 3.29
C ARG A 5 -22.36 7.27 3.02
N THR A 6 -22.09 8.30 3.80
CA THR A 6 -20.82 9.05 3.78
C THR A 6 -19.99 8.71 5.01
N VAL A 7 -18.68 8.55 4.83
CA VAL A 7 -17.70 8.33 5.90
C VAL A 7 -16.44 9.15 5.62
N SER A 8 -15.90 9.81 6.66
CA SER A 8 -14.75 10.71 6.54
C SER A 8 -13.48 10.10 7.14
N PHE A 9 -12.36 10.36 6.48
CA PHE A 9 -10.99 9.93 6.78
C PHE A 9 -10.03 11.07 6.45
N ASP A 10 -8.87 11.08 7.09
CA ASP A 10 -7.81 12.07 6.81
C ASP A 10 -7.09 11.74 5.49
N GLY A 11 -7.03 10.45 5.13
CA GLY A 11 -6.49 9.97 3.87
C GLY A 11 -7.24 8.75 3.34
N VAL A 12 -7.47 8.71 2.03
CA VAL A 12 -8.09 7.56 1.34
C VAL A 12 -7.15 7.06 0.26
N ILE A 13 -6.75 5.79 0.36
CA ILE A 13 -5.94 5.09 -0.63
C ILE A 13 -6.84 4.18 -1.46
N VAL A 14 -6.78 4.32 -2.78
CA VAL A 14 -7.50 3.45 -3.72
C VAL A 14 -6.51 2.49 -4.37
N GLY A 15 -6.55 1.23 -3.94
CA GLY A 15 -5.67 0.14 -4.38
C GLY A 15 -4.86 -0.47 -3.24
N GLY A 16 -5.04 -1.77 -3.01
CA GLY A 16 -4.33 -2.54 -1.97
C GLY A 16 -3.06 -3.25 -2.46
N GLY A 17 -2.38 -2.70 -3.46
CA GLY A 17 -1.08 -3.21 -3.94
C GLY A 17 0.10 -2.75 -3.07
N GLY A 18 1.33 -3.08 -3.47
CA GLY A 18 2.52 -2.75 -2.68
C GLY A 18 2.66 -1.26 -2.34
N SER A 19 2.44 -0.38 -3.32
CA SER A 19 2.48 1.09 -3.13
C SER A 19 1.38 1.58 -2.19
N GLY A 20 0.14 1.14 -2.41
CA GLY A 20 -1.01 1.53 -1.60
C GLY A 20 -0.89 1.09 -0.14
N MET A 21 -0.45 -0.15 0.10
CA MET A 21 -0.21 -0.64 1.45
C MET A 21 0.95 0.08 2.14
N ARG A 22 2.04 0.42 1.42
CA ARG A 22 3.15 1.19 2.00
C ARG A 22 2.74 2.61 2.38
N ALA A 23 1.96 3.28 1.52
CA ALA A 23 1.41 4.61 1.79
C ALA A 23 0.43 4.58 2.98
N ALA A 24 -0.49 3.61 2.99
CA ALA A 24 -1.47 3.45 4.06
C ALA A 24 -0.82 3.19 5.43
N LEU A 25 0.24 2.38 5.47
CA LEU A 25 1.03 2.14 6.66
C LEU A 25 1.65 3.44 7.19
N GLN A 26 2.29 4.21 6.31
CA GLN A 26 2.97 5.45 6.70
C GLN A 26 1.98 6.50 7.24
N LEU A 27 0.83 6.67 6.58
CA LEU A 27 -0.23 7.58 7.04
C LEU A 27 -0.78 7.17 8.40
N SER A 28 -1.08 5.87 8.57
CA SER A 28 -1.59 5.34 9.83
C SER A 28 -0.58 5.48 10.98
N GLN A 29 0.71 5.22 10.72
CA GLN A 29 1.79 5.42 11.70
C GLN A 29 2.00 6.89 12.07
N SER A 30 1.64 7.80 11.16
CA SER A 30 1.71 9.25 11.39
C SER A 30 0.46 9.79 12.12
N GLY A 31 -0.45 8.90 12.57
CA GLY A 31 -1.65 9.26 13.33
C GLY A 31 -2.86 9.64 12.49
N TYR A 32 -2.79 9.54 11.16
CA TYR A 32 -3.91 9.86 10.28
C TYR A 32 -4.90 8.70 10.19
N LYS A 33 -6.19 9.00 10.35
CA LYS A 33 -7.28 8.06 10.12
C LYS A 33 -7.35 7.73 8.63
N THR A 34 -6.81 6.58 8.25
CA THR A 34 -6.61 6.20 6.85
C THR A 34 -7.57 5.10 6.42
N ALA A 35 -8.20 5.24 5.25
CA ALA A 35 -8.96 4.18 4.60
C ALA A 35 -8.19 3.60 3.41
N VAL A 36 -8.25 2.28 3.25
CA VAL A 36 -7.78 1.59 2.04
C VAL A 36 -8.97 0.92 1.38
N ILE A 37 -9.24 1.29 0.13
CA ILE A 37 -10.30 0.71 -0.68
C ILE A 37 -9.64 -0.11 -1.78
N THR A 38 -9.96 -1.40 -1.85
CA THR A 38 -9.37 -2.30 -2.85
C THR A 38 -10.42 -3.27 -3.38
N LYS A 39 -10.39 -3.51 -4.69
CA LYS A 39 -11.30 -4.43 -5.37
C LYS A 39 -11.10 -5.89 -4.95
N VAL A 40 -9.86 -6.25 -4.62
CA VAL A 40 -9.47 -7.60 -4.21
C VAL A 40 -8.72 -7.53 -2.88
N PHE A 41 -8.68 -8.66 -2.16
CA PHE A 41 -7.86 -8.79 -0.97
C PHE A 41 -6.39 -8.42 -1.27
N PRO A 42 -5.67 -7.68 -0.39
CA PRO A 42 -4.39 -7.06 -0.73
C PRO A 42 -3.33 -8.00 -1.32
N THR A 43 -3.23 -9.23 -0.80
CA THR A 43 -2.27 -10.23 -1.31
C THR A 43 -2.66 -10.84 -2.66
N ARG A 44 -3.81 -10.46 -3.24
CA ARG A 44 -4.21 -10.77 -4.62
C ARG A 44 -4.03 -9.58 -5.58
N SER A 45 -3.34 -8.53 -5.16
CA SER A 45 -2.92 -7.45 -6.06
C SER A 45 -1.87 -7.96 -7.06
N HIS A 46 -1.76 -7.35 -8.24
CA HIS A 46 -0.75 -7.75 -9.24
C HIS A 46 0.70 -7.60 -8.75
N THR A 47 0.95 -6.84 -7.67
CA THR A 47 2.25 -6.81 -7.01
C THR A 47 2.69 -8.21 -6.56
N VAL A 48 1.75 -9.11 -6.22
CA VAL A 48 2.04 -10.50 -5.85
C VAL A 48 2.70 -11.30 -6.98
N SER A 49 2.52 -10.88 -8.23
CA SER A 49 3.03 -11.57 -9.41
C SER A 49 4.45 -11.16 -9.79
N ALA A 50 5.08 -10.23 -9.04
CA ALA A 50 6.45 -9.83 -9.30
C ALA A 50 7.42 -10.99 -9.05
N GLN A 51 8.31 -11.27 -10.03
CA GLN A 51 9.22 -12.41 -9.99
C GLN A 51 10.70 -12.02 -9.86
N GLY A 52 11.11 -10.89 -10.45
CA GLY A 52 12.52 -10.51 -10.53
C GLY A 52 13.08 -10.03 -9.20
N GLY A 53 12.76 -8.80 -8.81
CA GLY A 53 13.28 -8.16 -7.60
C GLY A 53 13.04 -6.66 -7.60
N ILE A 54 13.67 -5.96 -6.68
CA ILE A 54 13.67 -4.50 -6.59
C ILE A 54 15.10 -3.98 -6.78
N THR A 55 15.32 -3.09 -7.75
CA THR A 55 16.62 -2.47 -7.97
C THR A 55 16.88 -1.42 -6.89
N CYS A 56 18.01 -1.53 -6.20
CA CYS A 56 18.45 -0.56 -5.20
C CYS A 56 19.97 -0.43 -5.23
N ALA A 57 20.48 0.80 -5.16
CA ALA A 57 21.90 1.07 -4.97
C ALA A 57 22.26 0.89 -3.48
N ILE A 58 22.33 -0.36 -3.02
CA ILE A 58 22.53 -0.70 -1.60
C ILE A 58 23.94 -0.41 -1.09
N ALA A 59 24.93 -0.30 -2.00
CA ALA A 59 26.35 -0.14 -1.67
C ALA A 59 26.85 -1.15 -0.61
N SER A 60 26.42 -2.41 -0.73
CA SER A 60 26.83 -3.47 0.18
C SER A 60 28.31 -3.80 -0.01
N ASP A 61 28.99 -4.01 1.11
CA ASP A 61 30.37 -4.52 1.18
C ASP A 61 30.38 -5.99 1.68
N ASP A 62 29.21 -6.62 1.76
CA ASP A 62 29.10 -8.04 2.11
C ASP A 62 29.54 -8.89 0.91
N PRO A 63 30.63 -9.69 1.02
CA PRO A 63 31.06 -10.59 -0.06
C PRO A 63 30.07 -11.74 -0.32
N SER A 64 29.03 -11.88 0.49
CA SER A 64 27.99 -12.91 0.39
C SER A 64 26.63 -12.36 -0.12
N ASP A 65 26.53 -11.05 -0.36
CA ASP A 65 25.39 -10.45 -1.07
C ASP A 65 25.42 -10.76 -2.58
#